data_AF-A0A7S4Q9H1-F1
#
_entry.id   AF-A0A7S4Q9H1-F1
#
_cell.length_a   1.000
_cell.length_b   1.000
_cell.length_c   1.000
_cell.angle_alpha   90.00
_cell.angle_beta   90.00
_cell.angle_gamma   90.00
#
_symmetry.space_group_name_H-M   'P 1'
#
loop_
_entity.id
_entity.type
_entity.pdbx_description
1 polymer ?
#
loop_
_entity_poly.entity_id
_entity_poly.type
_entity_poly.pdbx_seq_one_letter_code
_entity_poly.pdbx_strand_id
1 'polypeptide(L)'
;MTRALQLAGGLDSEVSGYRTGDGALAARPELTAEMAKKLLAAVTGCMQEAVQRGGDSVAARDAALRGWGLEGAGELEDCLGRCCKQAPEDAFLRSWLALYRELARLAEPAEVPVRASPELLRQARRRGPGSSQSSGPGVWDACD
;
A
#
# COMPACT_ATOMS: atom_id res chain seq x y z
N MET A 1 -20.26 0.74 -53.40
CA MET A 1 -20.49 0.98 -51.96
C MET A 1 -19.23 1.59 -51.37
N THR A 2 -19.40 2.77 -50.82
CA THR A 2 -18.40 3.78 -50.50
C THR A 2 -17.78 3.53 -49.12
N ARG A 3 -16.44 3.51 -49.02
CA ARG A 3 -15.75 3.76 -47.75
C ARG A 3 -14.43 4.46 -48.00
N ALA A 4 -14.52 5.79 -48.05
CA ALA A 4 -13.43 6.70 -47.71
C ALA A 4 -13.30 6.74 -46.18
N LEU A 5 -12.06 6.78 -45.68
CA LEU A 5 -11.57 7.55 -44.52
C LEU A 5 -10.21 6.97 -44.11
N GLN A 6 -9.14 7.53 -44.66
CA GLN A 6 -7.80 7.37 -44.11
C GLN A 6 -7.29 8.77 -43.76
N LEU A 7 -7.62 9.20 -42.54
CA LEU A 7 -7.09 10.40 -41.92
C LEU A 7 -5.73 10.05 -41.34
N ALA A 8 -4.68 10.28 -42.12
CA ALA A 8 -3.32 10.42 -41.61
C ALA A 8 -3.19 11.82 -41.00
N GLY A 9 -3.60 11.96 -39.74
CA GLY A 9 -3.29 13.12 -38.91
C GLY A 9 -1.97 12.87 -38.20
N GLY A 10 -0.88 13.39 -38.77
CA GLY A 10 0.39 13.54 -38.07
C GLY A 10 0.22 14.51 -36.91
N LEU A 11 0.60 14.07 -35.72
CA LEU A 11 0.82 14.96 -34.58
C LEU A 11 2.33 15.07 -34.39
N ASP A 12 2.83 16.25 -34.76
CA ASP A 12 4.13 16.79 -34.40
C ASP A 12 4.40 16.57 -32.91
N SER A 13 5.37 15.69 -32.63
CA SER A 13 5.92 15.51 -31.30
C SER A 13 6.95 16.61 -31.08
N GLU A 14 6.49 17.78 -30.64
CA GLU A 14 7.38 18.82 -30.15
C GLU A 14 8.02 18.36 -28.84
N VAL A 15 9.22 17.78 -28.96
CA VAL A 15 10.16 17.59 -27.86
C VAL A 15 10.61 18.98 -27.40
N SER A 16 9.84 19.55 -26.47
CA SER A 16 10.22 20.72 -25.71
C SER A 16 11.18 20.28 -24.60
N GLY A 17 12.47 20.53 -24.83
CA GLY A 17 13.53 20.25 -23.88
C GLY A 17 13.41 21.11 -22.63
N TYR A 18 13.21 20.48 -21.48
CA TYR A 18 13.55 21.09 -20.20
C TYR A 18 14.94 20.62 -19.79
N ARG A 19 15.87 21.59 -19.86
CA ARG A 19 17.20 21.48 -19.28
C ARG A 19 17.08 21.21 -17.78
N THR A 20 17.74 20.15 -17.36
CA THR A 20 18.06 19.86 -15.96
C THR A 20 18.88 21.02 -15.39
N GLY A 21 18.26 21.80 -14.50
CA GLY A 21 18.90 22.88 -13.75
C GLY A 21 18.56 22.72 -12.28
N ASP A 22 19.60 22.61 -11.46
CA ASP A 22 19.61 22.53 -10.00
C ASP A 22 18.58 23.44 -9.31
N GLY A 23 17.90 22.90 -8.28
CA GLY A 23 17.31 23.72 -7.20
C GLY A 23 15.78 23.77 -7.06
N ALA A 24 15.01 22.76 -7.50
CA ALA A 24 13.54 22.85 -7.54
C ALA A 24 12.79 21.99 -6.50
N LEU A 25 12.98 22.25 -5.20
CA LEU A 25 11.94 21.91 -4.21
C LEU A 25 10.99 23.09 -3.91
N ALA A 26 11.21 24.26 -4.52
CA ALA A 26 10.44 25.50 -4.27
C ALA A 26 9.33 25.79 -5.29
N ALA A 27 9.09 24.91 -6.27
CA ALA A 27 8.09 25.12 -7.32
C ALA A 27 7.19 23.89 -7.52
N ARG A 28 6.84 23.18 -6.44
CA ARG A 28 5.78 22.17 -6.53
C ARG A 28 4.45 22.90 -6.70
N PRO A 29 3.72 22.71 -7.82
CA PRO A 29 2.41 23.30 -7.98
C PRO A 29 1.54 22.83 -6.81
N GLU A 30 0.97 23.78 -6.05
CA GLU A 30 0.04 23.44 -4.98
C GLU A 30 -1.06 22.54 -5.55
N LEU A 31 -1.28 21.41 -4.88
CA LEU A 31 -2.25 20.43 -5.32
C LEU A 31 -3.65 21.04 -5.18
N THR A 32 -4.23 21.50 -6.27
CA THR A 32 -5.61 22.01 -6.27
C THR A 32 -6.59 20.88 -5.91
N ALA A 33 -7.79 21.22 -5.43
CA ALA A 33 -8.81 20.22 -5.11
C ALA A 33 -9.15 19.30 -6.30
N GLU A 34 -9.15 19.83 -7.53
CA GLU A 34 -9.38 19.03 -8.74
C GLU A 34 -8.20 18.11 -9.07
N MET A 35 -6.96 18.56 -8.86
CA MET A 35 -5.79 17.68 -8.99
C MET A 35 -5.80 16.59 -7.92
N ALA A 36 -6.21 16.92 -6.70
CA ALA A 36 -6.38 15.96 -5.60
C ALA A 36 -7.36 14.85 -5.96
N LYS A 37 -8.52 15.20 -6.55
CA LYS A 37 -9.51 14.21 -7.03
C LYS A 37 -8.94 13.33 -8.13
N LYS A 38 -8.24 13.90 -9.12
CA LYS A 38 -7.62 13.14 -10.22
C LYS A 38 -6.54 12.19 -9.72
N LEU A 39 -5.68 12.67 -8.83
CA LEU A 39 -4.63 11.87 -8.18
C LEU A 39 -5.26 10.71 -7.40
N LEU A 40 -6.25 10.98 -6.56
CA LEU A 40 -6.96 9.96 -5.80
C LEU A 40 -7.58 8.91 -6.72
N ALA A 41 -8.35 9.33 -7.73
CA ALA A 41 -8.99 8.41 -8.68
C ALA A 41 -7.97 7.51 -9.38
N ALA A 42 -6.83 8.07 -9.81
CA ALA A 42 -5.75 7.31 -10.44
C ALA A 42 -5.14 6.28 -9.48
N VAL A 43 -4.74 6.72 -8.28
CA VAL A 43 -4.13 5.83 -7.27
C VAL A 43 -5.08 4.71 -6.85
N THR A 44 -6.33 5.04 -6.52
CA THR A 44 -7.33 4.04 -6.13
C THR A 44 -7.67 3.10 -7.28
N GLY A 45 -7.71 3.59 -8.53
CA GLY A 45 -7.91 2.76 -9.71
C GLY A 45 -6.80 1.73 -9.88
N CYS A 46 -5.53 2.16 -9.79
CA CYS A 46 -4.39 1.25 -9.83
C CYS A 46 -4.42 0.21 -8.69
N MET A 47 -4.77 0.62 -7.47
CA MET A 47 -4.89 -0.30 -6.33
C MET A 47 -6.01 -1.32 -6.55
N GLN A 48 -7.19 -0.89 -6.98
CA GLN A 48 -8.32 -1.78 -7.26
C GLN A 48 -8.01 -2.77 -8.38
N GLU A 49 -7.37 -2.32 -9.46
CA GLU A 49 -6.90 -3.18 -10.54
C GLU A 49 -5.90 -4.24 -10.05
N ALA A 50 -4.96 -3.85 -9.18
CA ALA A 50 -4.01 -4.79 -8.59
C ALA A 50 -4.74 -5.84 -7.74
N VAL A 51 -5.69 -5.42 -6.88
CA VAL A 51 -6.53 -6.34 -6.09
C VAL A 51 -7.30 -7.30 -6.98
N GLN A 52 -7.94 -6.82 -8.04
CA GLN A 52 -8.71 -7.65 -8.98
C GLN A 52 -7.84 -8.71 -9.69
N ARG A 53 -6.56 -8.41 -9.92
CA ARG A 53 -5.59 -9.33 -10.52
C ARG A 53 -4.86 -10.21 -9.49
N GLY A 54 -5.19 -10.09 -8.20
CA GLY A 54 -4.49 -10.80 -7.12
C GLY A 54 -3.04 -10.33 -6.90
N GLY A 55 -2.72 -9.10 -7.30
CA GLY A 55 -1.40 -8.50 -7.17
C GLY A 55 -1.23 -7.69 -5.89
N ASP A 56 -0.05 -7.05 -5.77
CA ASP A 56 0.29 -6.19 -4.64
C ASP A 56 -0.25 -4.77 -4.84
N SER A 57 -1.27 -4.42 -4.05
CA SER A 57 -1.90 -3.11 -4.09
C SER A 57 -1.04 -2.00 -3.48
N VAL A 58 -0.11 -2.31 -2.58
CA VAL A 58 0.88 -1.37 -2.02
C VAL A 58 1.87 -0.98 -3.11
N ALA A 59 2.42 -1.97 -3.81
CA ALA A 59 3.33 -1.73 -4.94
C ALA A 59 2.65 -0.92 -6.06
N ALA A 60 1.37 -1.20 -6.36
CA ALA A 60 0.59 -0.45 -7.35
C ALA A 60 0.37 1.01 -6.93
N ARG A 61 0.04 1.26 -5.66
CA ARG A 61 -0.07 2.61 -5.09
C ARG A 61 1.25 3.37 -5.26
N ASP A 62 2.37 2.79 -4.84
CA ASP A 62 3.67 3.46 -4.84
C ASP A 62 4.19 3.70 -6.27
N ALA A 63 3.87 2.82 -7.22
CA ALA A 63 4.12 3.06 -8.64
C ALA A 63 3.30 4.24 -9.18
N ALA A 64 2.01 4.31 -8.86
CA ALA A 64 1.15 5.41 -9.27
C ALA A 64 1.62 6.76 -8.68
N LEU A 65 1.99 6.78 -7.40
CA LEU A 65 2.50 7.98 -6.72
C LEU A 65 3.79 8.52 -7.34
N ARG A 66 4.74 7.63 -7.68
CA ARG A 66 5.96 8.02 -8.38
C ARG A 66 5.67 8.63 -9.76
N GLY A 67 4.66 8.13 -10.47
CA GLY A 67 4.20 8.72 -11.74
C GLY A 67 3.67 10.15 -11.60
N TRP A 68 3.18 10.51 -10.40
CA TRP A 68 2.75 11.86 -10.04
C TRP A 68 3.85 12.70 -9.36
N GLY A 69 5.07 12.16 -9.25
CA GLY A 69 6.19 12.86 -8.60
C GLY A 69 6.07 12.95 -7.08
N LEU A 70 5.31 12.05 -6.45
CA LEU A 70 5.22 11.91 -4.99
C LEU A 70 6.13 10.77 -4.51
N GLU A 71 6.80 10.98 -3.37
CA GLU A 71 7.76 10.03 -2.82
C GLU A 71 7.09 8.82 -2.15
N GLY A 72 5.86 8.98 -1.67
CA GLY A 72 5.13 7.89 -1.04
C GLY A 72 3.80 8.29 -0.43
N ALA A 73 3.18 7.33 0.27
CA ALA A 73 1.84 7.47 0.85
C ALA A 73 1.74 8.56 1.92
N GLY A 74 2.79 8.78 2.71
CA GLY A 74 2.82 9.87 3.71
C GLY A 74 2.69 11.24 3.05
N GLU A 75 3.45 11.46 1.97
CA GLU A 75 3.39 12.72 1.21
C GLU A 75 2.01 12.95 0.56
N LEU A 76 1.39 11.87 0.06
CA LEU A 76 0.03 11.90 -0.45
C LEU A 76 -0.96 12.35 0.65
N GLU A 77 -0.95 11.68 1.81
CA GLU A 77 -1.86 11.99 2.92
C GLU A 77 -1.68 13.43 3.43
N ASP A 78 -0.45 13.93 3.50
CA ASP A 78 -0.18 15.32 3.87
C ASP A 78 -0.76 16.31 2.86
N CYS A 79 -0.57 16.06 1.56
CA CYS A 79 -1.14 16.88 0.49
C CYS A 79 -2.67 16.89 0.55
N LEU A 80 -3.30 15.71 0.63
CA LEU A 80 -4.75 15.57 0.70
C LEU A 80 -5.31 16.18 1.99
N GLY A 81 -4.60 16.04 3.11
CA GLY A 81 -4.95 16.66 4.39
C GLY A 81 -5.01 18.18 4.30
N ARG A 82 -4.08 18.82 3.56
CA ARG A 82 -4.14 20.26 3.26
C ARG A 82 -5.32 20.61 2.35
N CYS A 83 -5.55 19.86 1.28
CA CYS A 83 -6.68 20.10 0.37
C CYS A 83 -8.04 19.99 1.08
N CYS A 84 -8.23 18.97 1.92
CA CYS A 84 -9.47 18.79 2.69
C CYS A 84 -9.72 19.91 3.70
N LYS A 85 -8.66 20.49 4.29
CA LYS A 85 -8.77 21.66 5.17
C LYS A 85 -9.18 22.93 4.41
N GLN A 86 -8.70 23.07 3.17
CA GLN A 86 -9.03 24.21 2.30
C GLN A 86 -10.43 24.10 1.67
N ALA A 87 -10.91 22.88 1.41
CA ALA A 87 -12.21 22.60 0.80
C ALA A 87 -13.04 21.62 1.66
N PRO A 88 -13.45 21.99 2.88
CA PRO A 88 -14.12 21.08 3.81
C PRO A 88 -15.48 20.58 3.29
N GLU A 89 -16.16 21.39 2.48
CA GLU A 89 -17.48 21.05 1.93
C GLU A 89 -17.41 20.12 0.70
N ASP A 90 -16.21 19.83 0.18
CA ASP A 90 -16.05 18.97 -1.01
C ASP A 90 -16.31 17.50 -0.67
N ALA A 91 -17.56 17.08 -0.82
CA ALA A 91 -18.01 15.72 -0.56
C ALA A 91 -17.31 14.69 -1.47
N PHE A 92 -16.94 15.06 -2.69
CA PHE A 92 -16.24 14.17 -3.61
C PHE A 92 -14.83 13.87 -3.13
N LEU A 93 -14.08 14.91 -2.75
CA LEU A 93 -12.72 14.76 -2.23
C LEU A 93 -12.72 13.90 -0.96
N ARG A 94 -13.65 14.15 -0.04
CA ARG A 94 -13.79 13.35 1.19
C ARG A 94 -14.13 11.89 0.91
N SER A 95 -15.01 11.62 -0.06
CA SER A 95 -15.40 10.26 -0.42
C SER A 95 -14.25 9.49 -1.08
N TRP A 96 -13.50 10.12 -1.97
CA TRP A 96 -12.31 9.51 -2.59
C TRP A 96 -11.19 9.25 -1.58
N LEU A 97 -10.96 10.18 -0.66
CA LEU A 97 -9.99 9.98 0.42
C LEU A 97 -10.40 8.82 1.34
N ALA A 98 -11.69 8.69 1.67
CA ALA A 98 -12.19 7.56 2.44
C ALA A 98 -11.97 6.23 1.70
N LEU A 99 -12.27 6.17 0.40
CA LEU A 99 -12.02 4.98 -0.42
C LEU A 99 -10.53 4.61 -0.45
N TYR A 100 -9.65 5.59 -0.65
CA TYR A 100 -8.20 5.37 -0.61
C TYR A 100 -7.75 4.74 0.70
N ARG A 101 -8.22 5.27 1.84
CA ARG A 101 -7.88 4.74 3.17
C ARG A 101 -8.38 3.32 3.39
N GLU A 102 -9.57 3.00 2.90
CA GLU A 102 -10.09 1.64 2.95
C GLU A 102 -9.24 0.68 2.12
N LEU A 103 -8.83 1.08 0.91
CA LEU A 103 -7.94 0.27 0.07
C LEU A 103 -6.55 0.11 0.72
N ALA A 104 -6.00 1.17 1.32
CA ALA A 104 -4.73 1.11 2.03
C ALA A 104 -4.80 0.18 3.25
N ARG A 105 -5.89 0.24 4.01
CA ARG A 105 -6.16 -0.64 5.15
C ARG A 105 -6.27 -2.11 4.75
N LEU A 106 -6.85 -2.40 3.59
CA LEU A 106 -6.92 -3.77 3.05
C LEU A 106 -5.57 -4.26 2.51
N ALA A 107 -4.70 -3.32 2.12
CA ALA A 107 -3.37 -3.62 1.59
C ALA A 107 -2.35 -3.94 2.70
N GLU A 108 -2.53 -3.39 3.89
CA GLU A 108 -1.70 -3.70 5.05
C GLU A 108 -2.05 -5.11 5.58
N PRO A 109 -1.07 -6.03 5.66
CA PRO A 109 -1.30 -7.33 6.26
C PRO A 109 -1.72 -7.11 7.71
N ALA A 110 -2.93 -7.55 8.07
CA ALA A 110 -3.41 -7.46 9.44
C ALA A 110 -2.37 -8.11 10.36
N GLU A 111 -1.73 -7.32 11.21
CA GLU A 111 -0.90 -7.84 12.28
C GLU A 111 -1.81 -8.68 13.16
N VAL A 112 -1.78 -10.00 12.95
CA VAL A 112 -2.49 -10.94 13.81
C VAL A 112 -1.89 -10.73 15.18
N PRO A 113 -2.66 -10.22 16.17
CA PRO A 113 -2.12 -10.07 17.51
C PRO A 113 -1.74 -11.48 17.93
N VAL A 114 -0.45 -11.71 18.18
CA VAL A 114 0.01 -12.93 18.84
C VAL A 114 -0.60 -12.88 20.24
N ARG A 115 -1.85 -13.36 20.34
CA ARG A 115 -2.44 -13.70 21.62
C ARG A 115 -1.57 -14.83 22.13
N ALA A 116 -0.60 -14.49 22.97
CA ALA A 116 0.05 -15.44 23.83
C ALA A 116 -1.06 -16.10 24.64
N SER A 117 -1.53 -17.26 24.18
CA SER A 117 -2.57 -18.01 24.85
C SER A 117 -2.12 -18.21 26.29
N PRO A 118 -2.87 -17.70 27.29
CA PRO A 118 -2.49 -17.81 28.70
C PRO A 118 -2.34 -19.27 29.16
N GLU A 119 -2.81 -20.23 28.36
CA GLU A 119 -2.63 -21.66 28.59
C GLU A 119 -1.17 -22.14 28.44
N LEU A 120 -0.38 -21.57 27.52
CA LEU A 120 1.04 -21.90 27.38
C LEU A 120 1.87 -21.37 28.56
N LEU A 121 1.51 -20.20 29.11
CA LEU A 121 2.12 -19.65 30.33
C LEU A 121 1.79 -20.48 31.59
N ARG A 122 0.60 -21.09 31.65
CA ARG A 122 0.22 -22.00 32.74
C ARG A 122 0.92 -23.36 32.63
N GLN A 123 1.15 -23.88 31.43
CA GLN A 123 1.95 -25.11 31.23
C GLN A 123 3.43 -24.90 31.57
N ALA A 124 4.00 -23.74 31.25
CA ALA A 124 5.39 -23.41 31.63
C ALA A 124 5.55 -23.31 33.16
N ARG A 125 4.56 -22.79 33.90
CA ARG A 125 4.59 -22.73 35.37
C ARG A 125 4.37 -24.07 36.08
N ARG A 126 3.83 -25.09 35.40
CA ARG A 126 3.68 -26.44 35.97
C ARG A 126 4.91 -27.33 35.79
N ARG A 127 5.84 -26.94 34.92
CA ARG A 127 7.20 -27.54 34.89
C ARG A 127 8.09 -26.79 35.87
N GLY A 128 7.82 -26.97 37.16
CA GLY A 128 8.86 -26.77 38.17
C GLY A 128 10.02 -27.75 37.93
N PRO A 129 11.26 -27.40 38.30
CA PRO A 129 12.40 -28.31 38.27
C PRO A 129 12.22 -29.37 39.36
N GLY A 130 11.39 -30.38 39.07
CA GLY A 130 11.11 -31.51 39.93
C GLY A 130 12.06 -32.66 39.63
N SER A 131 13.16 -32.68 40.37
CA SER A 131 13.71 -33.88 41.01
C SER A 131 14.09 -35.05 40.09
N SER A 132 15.41 -35.18 39.91
CA SER A 132 16.09 -36.46 39.80
C SER A 132 15.42 -37.54 40.65
N GLN A 133 14.96 -38.61 40.00
CA GLN A 133 14.80 -39.90 40.66
C GLN A 133 15.44 -40.97 39.78
N SER A 134 16.58 -41.43 40.27
CA SER A 134 17.27 -42.65 39.87
C SER A 134 16.36 -43.87 40.05
N SER A 135 16.29 -44.73 39.04
CA SER A 135 16.07 -46.19 39.11
C SER A 135 16.24 -46.68 37.66
N GLY A 136 17.35 -47.30 37.27
CA GLY A 136 17.66 -48.71 37.52
C GLY A 136 17.65 -49.44 36.16
N PRO A 137 18.52 -50.44 35.92
CA PRO A 137 18.88 -50.88 34.57
C PRO A 137 17.87 -51.86 33.97
N GLY A 138 17.37 -51.54 32.76
CA GLY A 138 16.60 -52.46 31.93
C GLY A 138 17.53 -53.25 31.02
N VAL A 139 17.70 -54.53 31.35
CA VAL A 139 18.29 -55.60 30.54
C VAL A 139 17.73 -55.57 29.12
N TRP A 140 18.63 -55.56 28.12
CA TRP A 140 18.31 -55.92 26.74
C TRP A 140 18.66 -57.40 26.60
N ASP A 141 17.65 -58.25 26.77
CA ASP A 141 17.77 -59.65 26.36
C ASP A 141 17.74 -59.69 24.83
N ALA A 142 18.81 -60.22 24.26
CA ALA A 142 18.94 -60.53 22.85
C ALA A 142 18.17 -61.81 22.56
N CYS A 143 17.39 -61.82 21.48
CA CYS A 143 17.00 -63.07 20.83
C CYS A 143 17.71 -63.16 19.48
N ASP A 144 18.57 -64.17 19.38
CA ASP A 144 18.97 -64.87 18.15
C ASP A 144 17.73 -65.43 17.42
#